data_AF-A0A4R6XTD2-F1
#
_entry.id   AF-A0A4R6XTD2-F1
#
_cell.length_a   1.000
_cell.length_b   1.000
_cell.length_c   1.000
_cell.angle_alpha   90.00
_cell.angle_beta   90.00
_cell.angle_gamma   90.00
#
_symmetry.space_group_name_H-M   'P 1'
#
loop_
_entity.id
_entity.type
_entity.pdbx_description
1 polymer ?
#
loop_
_entity_poly.entity_id
_entity_poly.type
_entity_poly.pdbx_seq_one_letter_code
_entity_poly.pdbx_strand_id
1 'polypeptide(L)'
;MKTMTLSFIFIALLSQVSAETDECKEAFNNEFYEQVLKTCMINESSSIEDRFVRLAADLFAVVSPDRLDEIFYQGKYEIDVFNVDQFNDLYSINEKLKLQQHKNTFIDLAEDQHAEANLLAAKLYYLNELIIDKIDDKWPKVPWNDFQAKKQAHYNDRLAIYLKTYPDHLEALFLLGVESLEPPKIPVMMRPTRKPIFAVKEEATYAHLLKALKLGHNRAQYFVDAVNRWHDIRANWIKKAAQEDPESQFLLGYEAYKYAQFTDSAKYFEQAAKANHTEALSHLERLYQNELKDVQKYLNVIVQLAELGDTDAMLVLGDYLLCSGNAKDAEEVYSMAQEMNNPLAAYSLFDLRDYGVPQSGCMKFMSEPEVEPE
;
A
#
# COMPACT_ATOMS: atom_id res chain seq x y z
N MET A 1 38.44 22.16 -31.24
CA MET A 1 39.20 20.92 -31.52
C MET A 1 40.17 20.70 -30.36
N LYS A 2 39.95 19.64 -29.59
CA LYS A 2 40.93 18.98 -28.69
C LYS A 2 41.51 19.81 -27.51
N THR A 3 40.74 19.84 -26.43
CA THR A 3 41.17 19.41 -25.08
C THR A 3 40.04 18.57 -24.46
N MET A 4 39.47 17.63 -25.22
CA MET A 4 39.50 16.22 -24.84
C MET A 4 40.30 15.92 -23.55
N THR A 5 39.50 15.60 -22.52
CA THR A 5 39.56 14.35 -21.73
C THR A 5 40.64 14.18 -20.66
N LEU A 6 40.21 13.46 -19.63
CA LEU A 6 41.03 12.73 -18.65
C LEU A 6 41.62 13.57 -17.52
N SER A 7 40.77 13.89 -16.55
CA SER A 7 41.03 13.78 -15.10
C SER A 7 39.84 14.45 -14.40
N PHE A 8 38.67 13.87 -14.17
CA PHE A 8 38.32 12.56 -13.63
C PHE A 8 36.81 12.74 -13.31
N ILE A 9 35.81 11.97 -13.74
CA ILE A 9 35.71 10.52 -13.95
C ILE A 9 36.09 9.72 -12.69
N PHE A 10 36.62 10.33 -11.60
CA PHE A 10 37.08 9.59 -10.42
C PHE A 10 35.95 8.90 -9.66
N ILE A 11 34.70 9.34 -9.82
CA ILE A 11 33.53 8.68 -9.24
C ILE A 11 32.59 8.16 -10.34
N ALA A 12 33.12 7.85 -11.52
CA ALA A 12 32.52 6.79 -12.33
C ALA A 12 33.06 5.40 -11.91
N LEU A 13 34.01 5.33 -10.97
CA LEU A 13 34.87 4.16 -10.73
C LEU A 13 34.67 3.40 -9.42
N LEU A 14 33.82 3.84 -8.48
CA LEU A 14 33.57 3.06 -7.25
C LEU A 14 32.49 1.98 -7.39
N SER A 15 31.89 1.86 -8.58
CA SER A 15 30.91 0.81 -8.87
C SER A 15 31.53 -0.52 -9.33
N GLN A 16 32.86 -0.69 -9.30
CA GLN A 16 33.51 -1.97 -9.65
C GLN A 16 34.59 -2.51 -8.71
N VAL A 17 34.82 -1.93 -7.53
CA VAL A 17 35.84 -2.48 -6.61
C VAL A 17 35.18 -3.02 -5.35
N SER A 18 34.94 -4.33 -5.38
CA SER A 18 34.92 -5.17 -4.18
C SER A 18 36.25 -5.02 -3.44
N ALA A 19 36.17 -4.81 -2.13
CA ALA A 19 37.27 -4.72 -1.16
C ALA A 19 38.10 -3.43 -1.21
N GLU A 20 37.63 -2.39 -0.50
CA GLU A 20 38.42 -1.41 0.27
C GLU A 20 37.49 -0.27 0.71
N THR A 21 36.74 -0.52 1.79
CA THR A 21 35.78 0.43 2.37
C THR A 21 36.42 1.62 3.10
N ASP A 22 37.74 1.63 3.25
CA ASP A 22 38.48 2.66 3.98
C ASP A 22 39.10 3.71 3.04
N GLU A 23 39.50 3.35 1.82
CA GLU A 23 40.15 4.28 0.87
C GLU A 23 39.17 5.31 0.25
N CYS A 24 37.91 4.94 0.03
CA CYS A 24 36.87 5.86 -0.42
C CYS A 24 36.49 6.89 0.65
N LYS A 25 36.49 6.47 1.92
CA LYS A 25 36.25 7.36 3.07
C LYS A 25 37.41 8.34 3.25
N GLU A 26 38.65 7.88 3.03
CA GLU A 26 39.82 8.78 3.00
C GLU A 26 39.77 9.75 1.82
N ALA A 27 39.26 9.35 0.64
CA ALA A 27 39.18 10.23 -0.53
C ALA A 27 38.24 11.44 -0.32
N PHE A 28 37.12 11.28 0.39
CA PHE A 28 36.22 12.40 0.74
C PHE A 28 36.75 13.27 1.89
N ASN A 29 37.52 12.68 2.81
CA ASN A 29 38.16 13.41 3.92
C ASN A 29 39.54 13.99 3.55
N ASN A 30 39.94 13.91 2.28
CA ASN A 30 41.24 14.38 1.81
C ASN A 30 41.23 15.90 1.61
N GLU A 31 42.34 16.56 1.96
CA GLU A 31 42.63 17.97 1.66
C GLU A 31 42.42 18.31 0.18
N PHE A 32 42.63 17.35 -0.73
CA PHE A 32 42.35 17.45 -2.16
C PHE A 32 40.86 17.64 -2.47
N TYR A 33 39.96 16.93 -1.78
CA TYR A 33 38.51 17.08 -1.97
C TYR A 33 38.03 18.45 -1.47
N GLU A 34 38.49 18.87 -0.29
CA GLU A 34 38.31 20.23 0.25
C GLU A 34 38.78 21.32 -0.74
N GLN A 35 39.92 21.09 -1.39
CA GLN A 35 40.49 22.03 -2.36
C GLN A 35 39.70 22.05 -3.68
N VAL A 36 39.21 20.90 -4.15
CA VAL A 36 38.30 20.80 -5.30
C VAL A 36 36.98 21.51 -4.98
N LEU A 37 36.40 21.31 -3.80
CA LEU A 37 35.19 22.02 -3.36
C LEU A 37 35.39 23.53 -3.33
N LYS A 38 36.49 24.00 -2.71
CA LYS A 38 36.86 25.42 -2.71
C LYS A 38 37.01 25.97 -4.12
N THR A 39 37.61 25.21 -5.04
CA THR A 39 37.80 25.62 -6.44
C THR A 39 36.48 25.66 -7.22
N CYS A 40 35.59 24.68 -7.02
CA CYS A 40 34.25 24.66 -7.62
C CYS A 40 33.34 25.79 -7.10
N MET A 41 33.49 26.18 -5.83
CA MET A 41 32.76 27.31 -5.24
C MET A 41 33.21 28.68 -5.78
N ILE A 42 34.43 28.79 -6.32
CA ILE A 42 35.01 30.05 -6.81
C ILE A 42 34.59 30.37 -8.25
N ASN A 43 34.18 29.38 -9.04
CA ASN A 43 33.82 29.58 -10.45
C ASN A 43 32.35 30.01 -10.59
N GLU A 44 32.10 31.26 -10.99
CA GLU A 44 30.76 31.86 -11.22
C GLU A 44 30.06 31.37 -12.51
N SER A 45 30.22 30.11 -12.87
CA SER A 45 29.45 29.55 -13.99
C SER A 45 27.98 29.36 -13.58
N SER A 46 27.08 29.80 -14.45
CA SER A 46 25.62 29.70 -14.31
C SER A 46 25.05 28.38 -14.84
N SER A 47 25.91 27.44 -15.28
CA SER A 47 25.44 26.15 -15.81
C SER A 47 24.72 25.33 -14.74
N ILE A 48 23.81 24.45 -15.17
CA ILE A 48 23.02 23.61 -14.27
C ILE A 48 23.94 22.65 -13.50
N GLU A 49 24.98 22.14 -14.17
CA GLU A 49 26.01 21.26 -13.59
C GLU A 49 26.79 21.95 -12.48
N ASP A 50 27.23 23.21 -12.69
CA ASP A 50 27.97 23.94 -11.67
C ASP A 50 27.10 24.28 -10.44
N ARG A 51 25.81 24.56 -10.67
CA ARG A 51 24.85 24.70 -9.56
C ARG A 51 24.68 23.38 -8.81
N PHE A 52 24.52 22.25 -9.52
CA PHE A 52 24.38 20.94 -8.90
C PHE A 52 25.59 20.60 -8.03
N VAL A 53 26.80 20.74 -8.58
CA VAL A 53 28.05 20.43 -7.86
C VAL A 53 28.19 21.28 -6.59
N ARG A 54 27.90 22.58 -6.65
CA ARG A 54 27.97 23.47 -5.46
C ARG A 54 26.96 23.08 -4.39
N LEU A 55 25.72 22.77 -4.78
CA LEU A 55 24.69 22.37 -3.82
C LEU A 55 25.00 20.99 -3.22
N ALA A 56 25.46 20.05 -4.04
CA ALA A 56 25.82 18.70 -3.58
C ALA A 56 27.02 18.77 -2.63
N ALA A 57 28.02 19.59 -2.95
CA ALA A 57 29.16 19.88 -2.08
C ALA A 57 28.73 20.43 -0.72
N ASP A 58 27.87 21.45 -0.72
CA ASP A 58 27.38 22.09 0.50
C ASP A 58 26.56 21.12 1.36
N LEU A 59 25.75 20.25 0.74
CA LEU A 59 25.04 19.18 1.44
C LEU A 59 26.01 18.14 2.01
N PHE A 60 26.92 17.61 1.18
CA PHE A 60 27.82 16.51 1.55
C PHE A 60 28.93 16.90 2.52
N ALA A 61 29.20 18.21 2.69
CA ALA A 61 30.05 18.71 3.76
C ALA A 61 29.45 18.48 5.17
N VAL A 62 28.14 18.22 5.27
CA VAL A 62 27.44 17.97 6.53
C VAL A 62 26.85 16.57 6.59
N VAL A 63 26.26 16.10 5.50
CA VAL A 63 25.60 14.77 5.41
C VAL A 63 26.26 13.96 4.31
N SER A 64 27.11 12.99 4.67
CA SER A 64 27.80 12.18 3.66
C SER A 64 26.83 11.38 2.78
N PRO A 65 27.22 11.00 1.55
CA PRO A 65 26.41 10.13 0.70
C PRO A 65 26.00 8.83 1.38
N ASP A 66 26.92 8.15 2.07
CA ASP A 66 26.62 6.92 2.83
C ASP A 66 25.58 7.17 3.93
N ARG A 67 25.61 8.36 4.55
CA ARG A 67 24.67 8.73 5.62
C ARG A 67 23.28 8.98 5.08
N LEU A 68 23.15 9.68 3.95
CA LEU A 68 21.87 9.83 3.22
C LEU A 68 21.26 8.48 2.87
N ASP A 69 22.15 7.58 2.49
CA ASP A 69 21.83 6.23 2.08
C ASP A 69 21.35 5.40 3.27
N GLU A 70 21.95 5.55 4.45
CA GLU A 70 21.73 4.72 5.63
C GLU A 70 20.25 4.49 5.98
N ILE A 71 19.38 5.49 5.79
CA ILE A 71 17.94 5.31 6.06
C ILE A 71 17.29 4.26 5.16
N PHE A 72 17.77 4.18 3.93
CA PHE A 72 17.34 3.19 2.98
C PHE A 72 17.95 1.83 3.40
N TYR A 73 19.21 1.77 3.85
CA TYR A 73 19.93 0.53 4.22
C TYR A 73 19.61 -0.05 5.60
N GLN A 74 19.04 0.70 6.54
CA GLN A 74 18.57 0.17 7.82
C GLN A 74 17.33 -0.69 7.60
N GLY A 75 17.58 -1.95 7.20
CA GLY A 75 16.62 -3.00 6.86
C GLY A 75 15.74 -3.50 8.00
N LYS A 76 15.11 -2.59 8.75
CA LYS A 76 14.05 -2.89 9.71
C LYS A 76 12.78 -2.13 9.33
N TYR A 77 11.88 -2.88 8.72
CA TYR A 77 10.44 -2.90 9.00
C TYR A 77 9.62 -1.62 8.86
N GLU A 78 8.52 -1.78 8.12
CA GLU A 78 7.26 -1.07 8.30
C GLU A 78 7.36 0.46 8.21
N ILE A 79 6.90 1.01 7.09
CA ILE A 79 6.63 2.45 6.92
C ILE A 79 5.75 3.01 8.08
N ASP A 80 5.08 2.13 8.84
CA ASP A 80 4.31 2.44 10.04
C ASP A 80 5.10 2.52 11.36
N VAL A 81 6.35 2.06 11.45
CA VAL A 81 7.10 2.05 12.73
C VAL A 81 8.55 2.49 12.54
N PHE A 82 8.75 3.71 12.02
CA PHE A 82 9.86 4.49 12.57
C PHE A 82 9.50 4.76 14.03
N ASN A 83 10.09 4.00 14.96
CA ASN A 83 10.12 4.49 16.34
C ASN A 83 10.87 5.82 16.29
N VAL A 84 10.17 6.91 16.63
CA VAL A 84 10.68 8.30 16.64
C VAL A 84 12.07 8.37 17.29
N ASP A 85 12.28 7.55 18.32
CA ASP A 85 13.54 7.46 19.06
C ASP A 85 14.71 6.97 18.18
N GLN A 86 14.51 5.95 17.33
CA GLN A 86 15.58 5.38 16.49
C GLN A 86 16.06 6.35 15.39
N PHE A 87 15.18 7.23 14.92
CA PHE A 87 15.53 8.22 13.90
C PHE A 87 16.13 9.50 14.50
N ASN A 88 15.73 9.88 15.72
CA ASN A 88 16.39 10.99 16.42
C ASN A 88 17.88 10.71 16.67
N ASP A 89 18.24 9.43 16.79
CA ASP A 89 19.64 8.99 16.86
C ASP A 89 20.32 8.90 15.48
N LEU A 90 19.55 8.92 14.38
CA LEU A 90 20.08 8.74 13.02
C LEU A 90 20.62 10.03 12.41
N TYR A 91 19.99 11.18 12.67
CA TYR A 91 20.48 12.46 12.17
C TYR A 91 20.53 13.50 13.30
N SER A 92 21.68 14.13 13.46
CA SER A 92 21.85 15.29 14.32
C SER A 92 20.96 16.45 13.86
N ILE A 93 20.70 17.39 14.78
CA ILE A 93 19.92 18.60 14.49
C ILE A 93 20.50 19.37 13.28
N ASN A 94 21.83 19.45 13.18
CA ASN A 94 22.50 20.14 12.09
C ASN A 94 22.29 19.43 10.73
N GLU A 95 22.38 18.09 10.71
CA GLU A 95 22.11 17.31 9.49
C GLU A 95 20.65 17.47 9.05
N LYS A 96 19.68 17.40 9.97
CA LYS A 96 18.25 17.60 9.66
C LYS A 96 18.00 18.98 9.04
N LEU A 97 18.56 20.04 9.64
CA LEU A 97 18.44 21.41 9.10
C LEU A 97 19.03 21.51 7.68
N LYS A 98 20.18 20.85 7.45
CA LYS A 98 20.83 20.86 6.14
C LYS A 98 20.02 20.12 5.08
N LEU A 99 19.43 18.97 5.42
CA LEU A 99 18.53 18.21 4.55
C LEU A 99 17.30 19.02 4.16
N GLN A 100 16.71 19.74 5.13
CA GLN A 100 15.54 20.59 4.90
C GLN A 100 15.88 21.80 4.01
N GLN A 101 17.03 22.43 4.24
CA GLN A 101 17.50 23.58 3.46
C GLN A 101 17.63 23.24 1.96
N HIS A 102 18.07 22.03 1.63
CA HIS A 102 18.40 21.64 0.25
C HIS A 102 17.26 20.97 -0.52
N LYS A 103 16.20 20.51 0.17
CA LYS A 103 15.09 19.75 -0.43
C LYS A 103 14.51 20.41 -1.68
N ASN A 104 14.00 21.64 -1.54
CA ASN A 104 13.32 22.33 -2.64
C ASN A 104 14.30 22.70 -3.75
N THR A 105 15.52 23.08 -3.39
CA THR A 105 16.56 23.45 -4.36
C THR A 105 16.90 22.29 -5.29
N PHE A 106 17.06 21.07 -4.77
CA PHE A 106 17.29 19.90 -5.63
C PHE A 106 16.05 19.50 -6.44
N ILE A 107 14.84 19.68 -5.91
CA ILE A 107 13.60 19.47 -6.68
C ILE A 107 13.53 20.43 -7.88
N ASP A 108 13.88 21.70 -7.68
CA ASP A 108 13.92 22.72 -8.75
C ASP A 108 15.04 22.45 -9.76
N LEU A 109 16.17 21.90 -9.31
CA LEU A 109 17.24 21.45 -10.21
C LEU A 109 16.87 20.19 -11.00
N ALA A 110 15.93 19.38 -10.53
CA ALA A 110 15.66 18.05 -11.07
C ALA A 110 14.91 18.05 -12.42
N GLU A 111 14.58 19.17 -13.04
CA GLU A 111 13.96 19.20 -14.36
C GLU A 111 14.90 18.67 -15.47
N ASP A 112 14.32 18.18 -16.58
CA ASP A 112 14.77 17.15 -17.58
C ASP A 112 16.25 17.09 -18.04
N GLN A 113 17.15 17.95 -17.59
CA GLN A 113 18.51 18.09 -18.10
C GLN A 113 19.62 17.58 -17.16
N HIS A 114 19.35 17.26 -15.88
CA HIS A 114 20.38 16.71 -14.98
C HIS A 114 19.88 15.46 -14.23
N ALA A 115 20.36 14.29 -14.65
CA ALA A 115 19.87 13.01 -14.12
C ALA A 115 20.21 12.85 -12.62
N GLU A 116 21.45 13.11 -12.20
CA GLU A 116 21.91 12.99 -10.82
C GLU A 116 21.11 13.85 -9.84
N ALA A 117 20.65 15.03 -10.28
CA ALA A 117 19.75 15.88 -9.51
C ALA A 117 18.41 15.19 -9.24
N ASN A 118 17.90 14.37 -10.17
CA ASN A 118 16.67 13.59 -9.97
C ASN A 118 16.83 12.53 -8.87
N LEU A 119 17.94 11.78 -8.86
CA LEU A 119 18.17 10.77 -7.81
C LEU A 119 18.31 11.44 -6.43
N LEU A 120 19.08 12.52 -6.34
CA LEU A 120 19.28 13.21 -5.07
C LEU A 120 18.00 13.91 -4.59
N ALA A 121 17.24 14.53 -5.49
CA ALA A 121 15.94 15.12 -5.17
C ALA A 121 14.96 14.07 -4.64
N ALA A 122 14.90 12.88 -5.25
CA ALA A 122 14.07 11.78 -4.77
C ALA A 122 14.46 11.37 -3.34
N LYS A 123 15.75 11.14 -3.09
CA LYS A 123 16.25 10.76 -1.76
C LYS A 123 15.95 11.84 -0.70
N LEU A 124 16.15 13.11 -1.04
CA LEU A 124 15.87 14.24 -0.14
C LEU A 124 14.38 14.43 0.11
N TYR A 125 13.51 14.23 -0.89
CA TYR A 125 12.07 14.24 -0.72
C TYR A 125 11.65 13.15 0.28
N TYR A 126 12.14 11.93 0.09
CA TYR A 126 11.84 10.80 0.96
C TYR A 126 12.28 11.08 2.41
N LEU A 127 13.51 11.53 2.61
CA LEU A 127 14.05 11.86 3.94
C LEU A 127 13.25 12.96 4.64
N ASN A 128 12.95 14.05 3.95
CA ASN A 128 12.30 15.19 4.58
C ASN A 128 10.81 14.95 4.84
N GLU A 129 10.04 14.62 3.80
CA GLU A 129 8.57 14.62 3.87
C GLU A 129 8.01 13.32 4.46
N LEU A 130 8.71 12.19 4.27
CA LEU A 130 8.23 10.89 4.75
C LEU A 130 8.76 10.54 6.13
N ILE A 131 9.81 11.23 6.60
CA ILE A 131 10.53 10.84 7.81
C ILE A 131 10.74 12.02 8.76
N ILE A 132 11.50 13.06 8.38
CA ILE A 132 11.77 14.19 9.27
C ILE A 132 10.48 14.90 9.68
N ASP A 133 9.62 15.24 8.72
CA ASP A 133 8.36 15.96 9.00
C ASP A 133 7.39 15.09 9.82
N LYS A 134 7.37 13.77 9.57
CA LYS A 134 6.59 12.79 10.35
C LYS A 134 7.04 12.77 11.81
N ILE A 135 8.33 12.91 12.07
CA ILE A 135 8.92 12.79 13.40
C ILE A 135 8.85 14.10 14.19
N ASP A 136 9.01 15.22 13.51
CA ASP A 136 8.89 16.54 14.13
C ASP A 136 7.42 16.93 14.45
N ASP A 137 6.46 16.01 14.27
CA ASP A 137 5.01 16.25 14.31
C ASP A 137 4.58 17.41 13.39
N LYS A 138 5.37 17.63 12.33
CA LYS A 138 5.13 18.62 11.29
C LYS A 138 4.46 18.00 10.08
N TRP A 139 4.08 16.72 10.15
CA TRP A 139 3.42 16.03 9.05
C TRP A 139 2.24 16.89 8.63
N PRO A 140 2.29 17.47 7.42
CA PRO A 140 1.21 18.33 7.02
C PRO A 140 -0.09 17.50 7.04
N LYS A 141 -1.18 18.06 7.60
CA LYS A 141 -2.54 17.47 7.58
C LYS A 141 -3.09 17.50 6.15
N VAL A 142 -2.35 16.89 5.24
CA VAL A 142 -2.61 16.85 3.82
C VAL A 142 -3.46 15.61 3.56
N PRO A 143 -4.55 15.74 2.79
CA PRO A 143 -5.33 14.59 2.37
C PRO A 143 -4.44 13.50 1.78
N TRP A 144 -4.72 12.24 2.09
CA TRP A 144 -3.91 11.10 1.64
C TRP A 144 -3.65 11.10 0.13
N ASN A 145 -4.64 11.50 -0.67
CA ASN A 145 -4.51 11.55 -2.12
C ASN A 145 -3.49 12.60 -2.58
N ASP A 146 -3.48 13.78 -1.96
CA ASP A 146 -2.52 14.85 -2.27
C ASP A 146 -1.09 14.43 -1.90
N PHE A 147 -0.95 13.70 -0.78
CA PHE A 147 0.32 13.13 -0.37
C PHE A 147 0.82 12.08 -1.38
N GLN A 148 -0.04 11.16 -1.82
CA GLN A 148 0.33 10.17 -2.85
C GLN A 148 0.71 10.85 -4.17
N ALA A 149 -0.01 11.90 -4.58
CA ALA A 149 0.33 12.67 -5.77
C ALA A 149 1.71 13.34 -5.66
N LYS A 150 2.04 13.94 -4.50
CA LYS A 150 3.36 14.52 -4.25
C LYS A 150 4.46 13.45 -4.25
N LYS A 151 4.22 12.30 -3.62
CA LYS A 151 5.17 11.17 -3.62
C LYS A 151 5.41 10.68 -5.03
N GLN A 152 4.36 10.54 -5.83
CA GLN A 152 4.50 10.16 -7.24
C GLN A 152 5.40 11.15 -7.99
N ALA A 153 5.10 12.46 -7.91
CA ALA A 153 5.79 13.49 -8.69
C ALA A 153 7.26 13.73 -8.26
N HIS A 154 7.54 13.69 -6.96
CA HIS A 154 8.84 14.08 -6.42
C HIS A 154 9.75 12.90 -6.04
N TYR A 155 9.21 11.68 -6.00
CA TYR A 155 10.00 10.48 -5.70
C TYR A 155 9.96 9.49 -6.87
N ASN A 156 8.79 8.93 -7.19
CA ASN A 156 8.67 7.84 -8.17
C ASN A 156 9.07 8.31 -9.58
N ASP A 157 8.50 9.41 -10.05
CA ASP A 157 8.77 9.94 -11.39
C ASP A 157 10.23 10.37 -11.55
N ARG A 158 10.84 10.90 -10.49
CA ARG A 158 12.25 11.31 -10.46
C ARG A 158 13.19 10.10 -10.57
N LEU A 159 12.91 9.03 -9.83
CA LEU A 159 13.65 7.77 -9.99
C LEU A 159 13.47 7.19 -11.40
N ALA A 160 12.26 7.24 -11.96
CA ALA A 160 11.99 6.77 -13.31
C ALA A 160 12.74 7.59 -14.38
N ILE A 161 12.78 8.92 -14.25
CA ILE A 161 13.57 9.81 -15.13
C ILE A 161 15.06 9.47 -15.02
N TYR A 162 15.58 9.32 -13.81
CA TYR A 162 16.98 8.95 -13.57
C TYR A 162 17.36 7.63 -14.24
N LEU A 163 16.49 6.62 -14.15
CA LEU A 163 16.70 5.30 -14.75
C LEU A 163 16.66 5.31 -16.28
N LYS A 164 16.12 6.35 -16.94
CA LYS A 164 16.25 6.50 -18.40
C LYS A 164 17.70 6.75 -18.81
N THR A 165 18.45 7.50 -17.99
CA THR A 165 19.87 7.81 -18.22
C THR A 165 20.77 6.70 -17.68
N TYR A 166 20.43 6.15 -16.51
CA TYR A 166 21.23 5.13 -15.82
C TYR A 166 20.42 3.86 -15.55
N PRO A 167 20.09 3.06 -16.59
CA PRO A 167 19.11 1.97 -16.49
C PRO A 167 19.55 0.83 -15.57
N ASP A 168 20.84 0.68 -15.28
CA ASP A 168 21.40 -0.38 -14.45
C ASP A 168 21.82 0.11 -13.06
N HIS A 169 21.42 1.33 -12.66
CA HIS A 169 21.77 1.85 -11.35
C HIS A 169 21.03 1.10 -10.23
N LEU A 170 21.78 0.30 -9.46
CA LEU A 170 21.28 -0.61 -8.43
C LEU A 170 20.30 0.04 -7.44
N GLU A 171 20.70 1.15 -6.82
CA GLU A 171 19.87 1.76 -5.76
C GLU A 171 18.56 2.34 -6.31
N ALA A 172 18.61 3.09 -7.41
CA ALA A 172 17.41 3.63 -8.05
C ALA A 172 16.44 2.51 -8.51
N LEU A 173 16.97 1.40 -9.06
CA LEU A 173 16.16 0.23 -9.39
C LEU A 173 15.50 -0.40 -8.16
N PHE A 174 16.24 -0.51 -7.05
CA PHE A 174 15.72 -1.01 -5.80
C PHE A 174 14.65 -0.10 -5.20
N LEU A 175 14.93 1.20 -5.09
CA LEU A 175 14.04 2.20 -4.50
C LEU A 175 12.73 2.34 -5.27
N LEU A 176 12.79 2.38 -6.60
CA LEU A 176 11.57 2.39 -7.42
C LEU A 176 10.86 1.03 -7.35
N GLY A 177 11.62 -0.06 -7.37
CA GLY A 177 11.09 -1.41 -7.33
C GLY A 177 10.27 -1.72 -6.07
N VAL A 178 10.72 -1.30 -4.89
CA VAL A 178 9.99 -1.53 -3.63
C VAL A 178 8.65 -0.78 -3.57
N GLU A 179 8.50 0.30 -4.34
CA GLU A 179 7.23 1.03 -4.43
C GLU A 179 6.12 0.21 -5.08
N SER A 180 6.45 -0.85 -5.84
CA SER A 180 5.46 -1.80 -6.39
C SER A 180 4.78 -2.67 -5.34
N LEU A 181 5.25 -2.65 -4.09
CA LEU A 181 4.85 -3.59 -3.06
C LEU A 181 3.78 -2.98 -2.17
N GLU A 182 2.82 -3.81 -1.77
CA GLU A 182 1.85 -3.47 -0.74
C GLU A 182 1.59 -4.64 0.21
N PRO A 183 1.09 -4.38 1.43
CA PRO A 183 0.56 -5.43 2.26
C PRO A 183 -0.58 -6.16 1.52
N PRO A 184 -0.57 -7.51 1.49
CA PRO A 184 -1.67 -8.28 0.94
C PRO A 184 -3.00 -7.91 1.59
N LYS A 185 -4.07 -7.82 0.80
CA LYS A 185 -5.40 -7.44 1.28
C LYS A 185 -6.14 -8.62 1.92
N ILE A 186 -5.66 -9.04 3.09
CA ILE A 186 -6.20 -10.17 3.85
C ILE A 186 -6.65 -9.74 5.25
N PRO A 187 -7.55 -10.51 5.91
CA PRO A 187 -7.92 -10.23 7.29
C PRO A 187 -6.68 -10.30 8.21
N VAL A 188 -6.48 -9.29 9.07
CA VAL A 188 -5.29 -9.18 9.93
C VAL A 188 -5.10 -10.41 10.82
N MET A 189 -6.20 -10.96 11.33
CA MET A 189 -6.20 -12.17 12.18
C MET A 189 -5.79 -13.44 11.43
N MET A 190 -5.87 -13.43 10.10
CA MET A 190 -5.55 -14.57 9.23
C MET A 190 -4.19 -14.41 8.56
N ARG A 191 -3.28 -13.59 9.12
CA ARG A 191 -1.92 -13.46 8.59
C ARG A 191 -1.21 -14.81 8.68
N PRO A 192 -0.83 -15.43 7.55
CA PRO A 192 -0.41 -16.84 7.51
C PRO A 192 1.01 -17.07 8.04
N THR A 193 1.76 -16.00 8.32
CA THR A 193 3.17 -16.09 8.75
C THR A 193 3.61 -14.85 9.53
N ARG A 194 4.61 -15.05 10.39
CA ARG A 194 5.36 -13.97 11.05
C ARG A 194 6.41 -13.34 10.13
N LYS A 195 6.79 -14.03 9.05
CA LYS A 195 7.71 -13.50 8.04
C LYS A 195 6.97 -12.45 7.18
N PRO A 196 7.68 -11.45 6.66
CA PRO A 196 7.08 -10.44 5.79
C PRO A 196 6.57 -11.08 4.50
N ILE A 197 5.41 -10.60 4.05
CA ILE A 197 4.74 -10.97 2.80
C ILE A 197 4.28 -9.68 2.11
N PHE A 198 4.44 -9.62 0.79
CA PHE A 198 4.04 -8.48 -0.03
C PHE A 198 3.29 -8.95 -1.26
N ALA A 199 2.23 -8.21 -1.63
CA ALA A 199 1.59 -8.31 -2.91
C ALA A 199 2.22 -7.31 -3.89
N VAL A 200 2.23 -7.66 -5.17
CA VAL A 200 2.68 -6.77 -6.25
C VAL A 200 1.48 -6.00 -6.76
N LYS A 201 1.51 -4.67 -6.61
CA LYS A 201 0.45 -3.78 -7.11
C LYS A 201 0.63 -3.43 -8.60
N GLU A 202 1.88 -3.42 -9.06
CA GLU A 202 2.25 -3.04 -10.42
C GLU A 202 3.48 -3.82 -10.90
N GLU A 203 3.26 -4.74 -11.85
CA GLU A 203 4.28 -5.64 -12.38
C GLU A 203 5.44 -4.90 -13.08
N ALA A 204 5.13 -3.81 -13.79
CA ALA A 204 6.14 -3.00 -14.48
C ALA A 204 7.13 -2.37 -13.50
N THR A 205 6.63 -1.86 -12.37
CA THR A 205 7.46 -1.29 -11.31
C THR A 205 8.23 -2.40 -10.58
N TYR A 206 7.59 -3.56 -10.32
CA TYR A 206 8.25 -4.72 -9.70
C TYR A 206 9.41 -5.27 -10.52
N ALA A 207 9.37 -5.18 -11.84
CA ALA A 207 10.48 -5.58 -12.71
C ALA A 207 11.80 -4.85 -12.39
N HIS A 208 11.75 -3.61 -11.88
CA HIS A 208 12.95 -2.89 -11.42
C HIS A 208 13.58 -3.57 -10.20
N LEU A 209 12.77 -4.07 -9.27
CA LEU A 209 13.25 -4.80 -8.09
C LEU A 209 13.93 -6.12 -8.49
N LEU A 210 13.33 -6.85 -9.43
CA LEU A 210 13.93 -8.07 -10.00
C LEU A 210 15.24 -7.77 -10.73
N LYS A 211 15.30 -6.65 -11.46
CA LYS A 211 16.52 -6.20 -12.14
C LYS A 211 17.61 -5.83 -11.13
N ALA A 212 17.28 -5.09 -10.07
CA ALA A 212 18.20 -4.77 -8.99
C ALA A 212 18.79 -6.05 -8.35
N LEU A 213 17.94 -7.04 -8.08
CA LEU A 213 18.39 -8.34 -7.56
C LEU A 213 19.36 -9.03 -8.53
N LYS A 214 19.01 -9.11 -9.82
CA LYS A 214 19.86 -9.73 -10.84
C LYS A 214 21.24 -9.08 -10.96
N LEU A 215 21.31 -7.77 -10.76
CA LEU A 215 22.55 -7.00 -10.79
C LEU A 215 23.33 -7.05 -9.46
N GLY A 216 22.85 -7.76 -8.45
CA GLY A 216 23.56 -7.99 -7.18
C GLY A 216 23.14 -7.09 -6.02
N HIS A 217 21.99 -6.41 -6.10
CA HIS A 217 21.49 -5.64 -4.96
C HIS A 217 21.00 -6.57 -3.84
N ASN A 218 21.84 -6.79 -2.82
CA ASN A 218 21.60 -7.77 -1.75
C ASN A 218 20.25 -7.63 -1.03
N ARG A 219 19.75 -6.40 -0.83
CA ARG A 219 18.46 -6.18 -0.13
C ARG A 219 17.25 -6.50 -1.00
N ALA A 220 17.39 -6.49 -2.34
CA ALA A 220 16.27 -6.84 -3.22
C ALA A 220 15.79 -8.28 -2.96
N GLN A 221 16.71 -9.18 -2.56
CA GLN A 221 16.38 -10.57 -2.21
C GLN A 221 15.32 -10.65 -1.11
N TYR A 222 15.42 -9.83 -0.06
CA TYR A 222 14.48 -9.85 1.06
C TYR A 222 13.03 -9.60 0.62
N PHE A 223 12.84 -8.60 -0.25
CA PHE A 223 11.52 -8.23 -0.77
C PHE A 223 11.03 -9.24 -1.80
N VAL A 224 11.90 -9.71 -2.69
CA VAL A 224 11.56 -10.76 -3.66
C VAL A 224 11.15 -12.05 -2.94
N ASP A 225 11.85 -12.44 -1.86
CA ASP A 225 11.47 -13.59 -1.04
C ASP A 225 10.12 -13.38 -0.34
N ALA A 226 9.79 -12.14 0.05
CA ALA A 226 8.49 -11.81 0.64
C ALA A 226 7.34 -11.91 -0.37
N VAL A 227 7.59 -11.49 -1.61
CA VAL A 227 6.65 -11.66 -2.73
C VAL A 227 6.47 -13.13 -3.08
N ASN A 228 7.57 -13.89 -3.21
CA ASN A 228 7.52 -15.33 -3.48
C ASN A 228 6.74 -16.09 -2.40
N ARG A 229 6.97 -15.76 -1.12
CA ARG A 229 6.17 -16.34 -0.02
C ARG A 229 4.69 -16.06 -0.18
N TRP A 230 4.32 -14.83 -0.54
CA TRP A 230 2.92 -14.49 -0.76
C TRP A 230 2.33 -15.29 -1.95
N HIS A 231 3.06 -15.42 -3.05
CA HIS A 231 2.66 -16.24 -4.18
C HIS A 231 2.45 -17.71 -3.79
N ASP A 232 3.35 -18.29 -3.00
CA ASP A 232 3.23 -19.67 -2.54
C ASP A 232 1.99 -19.89 -1.65
N ILE A 233 1.75 -18.96 -0.72
CA ILE A 233 0.56 -18.96 0.13
C ILE A 233 -0.70 -18.91 -0.72
N ARG A 234 -0.77 -17.93 -1.63
CA ARG A 234 -1.94 -17.72 -2.48
C ARG A 234 -2.18 -18.91 -3.41
N ALA A 235 -1.12 -19.48 -3.98
CA ALA A 235 -1.20 -20.69 -4.80
C ALA A 235 -1.76 -21.88 -4.01
N ASN A 236 -1.35 -22.03 -2.74
CA ASN A 236 -1.89 -23.06 -1.86
C ASN A 236 -3.38 -22.83 -1.54
N TRP A 237 -3.81 -21.58 -1.32
CA TRP A 237 -5.24 -21.27 -1.16
C TRP A 237 -6.04 -21.61 -2.41
N ILE A 238 -5.55 -21.23 -3.60
CA ILE A 238 -6.21 -21.59 -4.87
C ILE A 238 -6.37 -23.10 -5.00
N LYS A 239 -5.32 -23.86 -4.69
CA LYS A 239 -5.36 -25.32 -4.73
C LYS A 239 -6.40 -25.89 -3.77
N LYS A 240 -6.43 -25.41 -2.53
CA LYS A 240 -7.37 -25.86 -1.50
C LYS A 240 -8.81 -25.46 -1.80
N ALA A 241 -9.03 -24.24 -2.29
CA ALA A 241 -10.35 -23.76 -2.70
C ALA A 241 -10.94 -24.60 -3.84
N ALA A 242 -10.09 -25.05 -4.78
CA ALA A 242 -10.48 -26.00 -5.82
C ALA A 242 -10.81 -27.41 -5.28
N GLN A 243 -10.41 -27.71 -4.05
CA GLN A 243 -10.76 -28.92 -3.30
C GLN A 243 -11.91 -28.68 -2.30
N GLU A 244 -12.69 -27.61 -2.52
CA GLU A 244 -13.84 -27.24 -1.70
C GLU A 244 -13.51 -26.88 -0.23
N ASP A 245 -12.27 -26.46 0.05
CA ASP A 245 -11.89 -25.93 1.36
C ASP A 245 -12.55 -24.55 1.58
N PRO A 246 -13.51 -24.42 2.52
CA PRO A 246 -14.32 -23.21 2.66
C PRO A 246 -13.51 -22.02 3.17
N GLU A 247 -12.50 -22.24 4.01
CA GLU A 247 -11.61 -21.20 4.51
C GLU A 247 -10.79 -20.58 3.36
N SER A 248 -10.20 -21.41 2.49
CA SER A 248 -9.46 -20.91 1.33
C SER A 248 -10.37 -20.20 0.32
N GLN A 249 -11.61 -20.66 0.15
CA GLN A 249 -12.61 -19.97 -0.66
C GLN A 249 -12.97 -18.62 -0.05
N PHE A 250 -13.20 -18.54 1.26
CA PHE A 250 -13.43 -17.28 1.96
C PHE A 250 -12.25 -16.31 1.80
N LEU A 251 -11.01 -16.76 1.98
CA LEU A 251 -9.82 -15.92 1.85
C LEU A 251 -9.64 -15.35 0.44
N LEU A 252 -9.90 -16.16 -0.60
CA LEU A 252 -9.90 -15.68 -1.99
C LEU A 252 -11.04 -14.71 -2.27
N GLY A 253 -12.23 -14.97 -1.72
CA GLY A 253 -13.38 -14.07 -1.81
C GLY A 253 -13.10 -12.73 -1.13
N TYR A 254 -12.42 -12.74 0.01
CA TYR A 254 -12.03 -11.55 0.75
C TYR A 254 -10.98 -10.73 -0.01
N GLU A 255 -9.95 -11.39 -0.55
CA GLU A 255 -8.96 -10.73 -1.40
C GLU A 255 -9.64 -10.01 -2.57
N ALA A 256 -10.51 -10.73 -3.31
CA ALA A 256 -11.28 -10.16 -4.43
C ALA A 256 -12.17 -8.99 -3.99
N TYR A 257 -12.84 -9.09 -2.83
CA TYR A 257 -13.65 -8.02 -2.25
C TYR A 257 -12.82 -6.74 -2.05
N LYS A 258 -11.62 -6.88 -1.48
CA LYS A 258 -10.75 -5.75 -1.18
C LYS A 258 -10.17 -5.07 -2.43
N TYR A 259 -10.07 -5.81 -3.54
CA TYR A 259 -9.74 -5.27 -4.85
C TYR A 259 -10.97 -4.83 -5.67
N ALA A 260 -12.15 -4.75 -5.04
CA ALA A 260 -13.42 -4.38 -5.68
C ALA A 260 -13.81 -5.29 -6.86
N GLN A 261 -13.33 -6.53 -6.87
CA GLN A 261 -13.69 -7.56 -7.84
C GLN A 261 -14.96 -8.28 -7.35
N PHE A 262 -16.07 -7.54 -7.27
CA PHE A 262 -17.27 -7.98 -6.55
C PHE A 262 -17.91 -9.27 -7.09
N THR A 263 -17.89 -9.48 -8.41
CA THR A 263 -18.42 -10.72 -9.02
C THR A 263 -17.58 -11.95 -8.66
N ASP A 264 -16.24 -11.84 -8.72
CA ASP A 264 -15.34 -12.93 -8.33
C ASP A 264 -15.41 -13.19 -6.83
N SER A 265 -15.50 -12.12 -6.05
CA SER A 265 -15.70 -12.16 -4.60
C SER A 265 -16.97 -12.94 -4.23
N ALA A 266 -18.11 -12.58 -4.83
CA ALA A 266 -19.37 -13.27 -4.63
C ALA A 266 -19.28 -14.75 -5.00
N LYS A 267 -18.65 -15.10 -6.12
CA LYS A 267 -18.46 -16.51 -6.52
C LYS A 267 -17.69 -17.31 -5.46
N TYR A 268 -16.60 -16.77 -4.93
CA TYR A 268 -15.81 -17.47 -3.91
C TYR A 268 -16.55 -17.56 -2.57
N PHE A 269 -17.23 -16.49 -2.14
CA PHE A 269 -18.02 -16.55 -0.92
C PHE A 269 -19.24 -17.48 -1.06
N GLU A 270 -19.90 -17.56 -2.21
CA GLU A 270 -20.97 -18.53 -2.48
C GLU A 270 -20.45 -19.97 -2.35
N GLN A 271 -19.22 -20.24 -2.77
CA GLN A 271 -18.62 -21.56 -2.60
C GLN A 271 -18.38 -21.87 -1.13
N ALA A 272 -17.81 -20.94 -0.36
CA ALA A 272 -17.58 -21.11 1.07
C ALA A 272 -18.90 -21.26 1.86
N ALA A 273 -19.93 -20.49 1.47
CA ALA A 273 -21.26 -20.52 2.08
C ALA A 273 -21.95 -21.89 1.95
N LYS A 274 -21.65 -22.69 0.91
CA LYS A 274 -22.16 -24.08 0.80
C LYS A 274 -21.73 -24.99 1.95
N ALA A 275 -20.66 -24.64 2.65
CA ALA A 275 -20.20 -25.31 3.87
C ALA A 275 -20.62 -24.57 5.15
N ASN A 276 -21.64 -23.71 5.07
CA ASN A 276 -22.15 -22.88 6.16
C ASN A 276 -21.09 -21.94 6.78
N HIS A 277 -20.14 -21.44 5.97
CA HIS A 277 -19.17 -20.46 6.44
C HIS A 277 -19.85 -19.11 6.71
N THR A 278 -20.04 -18.78 7.98
CA THR A 278 -20.84 -17.63 8.43
C THR A 278 -20.28 -16.29 7.97
N GLU A 279 -18.96 -16.09 8.03
CA GLU A 279 -18.32 -14.86 7.56
C GLU A 279 -18.50 -14.68 6.05
N ALA A 280 -18.45 -15.76 5.26
CA ALA A 280 -18.72 -15.70 3.82
C ALA A 280 -20.17 -15.25 3.56
N LEU A 281 -21.14 -15.77 4.32
CA LEU A 281 -22.54 -15.36 4.23
C LEU A 281 -22.74 -13.88 4.57
N SER A 282 -22.15 -13.38 5.66
CA SER A 282 -22.22 -11.95 6.01
C SER A 282 -21.59 -11.06 4.92
N HIS A 283 -20.52 -11.53 4.28
CA HIS A 283 -19.92 -10.82 3.16
C HIS A 283 -20.79 -10.84 1.90
N LEU A 284 -21.47 -11.96 1.60
CA LEU A 284 -22.44 -12.07 0.51
C LEU A 284 -23.65 -11.17 0.72
N GLU A 285 -24.18 -11.11 1.94
CA GLU A 285 -25.30 -10.24 2.31
C GLU A 285 -24.98 -8.80 1.92
N ARG A 286 -23.84 -8.27 2.40
CA ARG A 286 -23.39 -6.91 2.09
C ARG A 286 -23.14 -6.71 0.60
N LEU A 287 -22.53 -7.70 -0.08
CA LEU A 287 -22.26 -7.64 -1.51
C LEU A 287 -23.56 -7.53 -2.32
N TYR A 288 -24.52 -8.41 -2.05
CA TYR A 288 -25.80 -8.42 -2.78
C TYR A 288 -26.69 -7.24 -2.43
N GLN A 289 -26.61 -6.72 -1.21
CA GLN A 289 -27.34 -5.53 -0.82
C GLN A 289 -26.77 -4.25 -1.44
N ASN A 290 -25.45 -4.06 -1.39
CA ASN A 290 -24.86 -2.75 -1.62
C ASN A 290 -24.13 -2.64 -2.97
N GLU A 291 -23.33 -3.63 -3.31
CA GLU A 291 -22.41 -3.56 -4.46
C GLU A 291 -23.04 -4.13 -5.72
N LEU A 292 -23.61 -5.34 -5.64
CA LEU A 292 -24.22 -6.05 -6.75
C LEU A 292 -25.73 -5.78 -6.88
N LYS A 293 -26.38 -5.38 -5.80
CA LYS A 293 -27.83 -5.04 -5.75
C LYS A 293 -28.72 -6.15 -6.31
N ASP A 294 -28.38 -7.40 -6.01
CA ASP A 294 -29.14 -8.58 -6.42
C ASP A 294 -30.08 -8.99 -5.29
N VAL A 295 -31.35 -8.56 -5.40
CA VAL A 295 -32.37 -8.77 -4.35
C VAL A 295 -32.64 -10.24 -4.10
N GLN A 296 -32.72 -11.05 -5.17
CA GLN A 296 -33.03 -12.47 -5.03
C GLN A 296 -31.90 -13.21 -4.30
N LYS A 297 -30.65 -12.94 -4.68
CA LYS A 297 -29.51 -13.55 -4.01
C LYS A 297 -29.32 -13.03 -2.59
N TYR A 298 -29.58 -11.75 -2.35
CA TYR A 298 -29.63 -11.19 -1.00
C TYR A 298 -30.62 -11.94 -0.11
N LEU A 299 -31.87 -12.13 -0.56
CA LEU A 299 -32.88 -12.85 0.20
C LEU A 299 -32.50 -14.32 0.44
N ASN A 300 -31.90 -14.98 -0.55
CA ASN A 300 -31.39 -16.36 -0.35
C ASN A 300 -30.29 -16.44 0.71
N VAL A 301 -29.46 -15.40 0.85
CA VAL A 301 -28.44 -15.30 1.91
C VAL A 301 -29.08 -15.02 3.26
N ILE A 302 -30.08 -14.13 3.32
CA ILE A 302 -30.85 -13.85 4.53
C ILE A 302 -31.52 -15.13 5.07
N VAL A 303 -32.11 -15.95 4.20
CA VAL A 303 -32.67 -17.25 4.59
C VAL A 303 -31.60 -18.17 5.19
N GLN A 304 -30.44 -18.31 4.55
CA GLN A 304 -29.34 -19.13 5.08
C GLN A 304 -28.83 -18.63 6.43
N LEU A 305 -28.67 -17.31 6.61
CA LEU A 305 -28.27 -16.72 7.88
C LEU A 305 -29.31 -16.96 8.97
N ALA A 306 -30.60 -16.79 8.67
CA ALA A 306 -31.69 -17.09 9.59
C ALA A 306 -31.72 -18.58 10.00
N GLU A 307 -31.49 -19.50 9.06
CA GLU A 307 -31.37 -20.95 9.35
C GLU A 307 -30.18 -21.28 10.27
N LEU A 308 -29.11 -20.47 10.22
CA LEU A 308 -27.95 -20.58 11.12
C LEU A 308 -28.15 -19.87 12.47
N GLY A 309 -29.33 -19.30 12.72
CA GLY A 309 -29.66 -18.64 13.98
C GLY A 309 -29.28 -17.16 14.04
N ASP A 310 -28.97 -16.52 12.92
CA ASP A 310 -28.75 -15.08 12.88
C ASP A 310 -30.09 -14.36 13.08
N THR A 311 -30.24 -13.73 14.25
CA THR A 311 -31.52 -13.12 14.63
C THR A 311 -31.82 -11.83 13.87
N ASP A 312 -30.79 -11.15 13.34
CA ASP A 312 -30.99 -9.95 12.53
C ASP A 312 -31.44 -10.35 11.11
N ALA A 313 -30.88 -11.44 10.57
CA ALA A 313 -31.38 -12.02 9.33
C ALA A 313 -32.83 -12.55 9.49
N MET A 314 -33.17 -13.15 10.64
CA MET A 314 -34.56 -13.52 10.94
C MET A 314 -35.49 -12.31 10.96
N LEU A 315 -35.08 -11.18 11.57
CA LEU A 315 -35.86 -9.95 11.54
C LEU A 315 -36.13 -9.49 10.10
N VAL A 316 -35.10 -9.44 9.25
CA VAL A 316 -35.22 -9.06 7.84
C VAL A 316 -36.11 -10.04 7.07
N LEU A 317 -36.00 -11.34 7.35
CA LEU A 317 -36.85 -12.37 6.73
C LEU A 317 -38.32 -12.20 7.15
N GLY A 318 -38.58 -11.91 8.42
CA GLY A 318 -39.92 -11.61 8.93
C GLY A 318 -40.52 -10.39 8.23
N ASP A 319 -39.74 -9.31 8.09
CA ASP A 319 -40.15 -8.10 7.37
C ASP A 319 -40.49 -8.42 5.90
N TYR A 320 -39.67 -9.24 5.22
CA TYR A 320 -39.92 -9.67 3.85
C TYR A 320 -41.21 -10.48 3.70
N LEU A 321 -41.41 -11.48 4.56
CA LEU A 321 -42.59 -12.35 4.54
C LEU A 321 -43.86 -11.53 4.75
N LEU A 322 -43.84 -10.62 5.71
CA LEU A 322 -44.97 -9.75 6.00
C LEU A 322 -45.34 -8.91 4.78
N CYS A 323 -44.36 -8.28 4.14
CA CYS A 323 -44.58 -7.41 2.98
C CYS A 323 -45.03 -8.16 1.73
N SER A 324 -44.71 -9.45 1.67
CA SER A 324 -45.23 -10.39 0.68
C SER A 324 -46.64 -10.90 1.00
N GLY A 325 -47.27 -10.39 2.07
CA GLY A 325 -48.62 -10.77 2.52
C GLY A 325 -48.66 -12.04 3.37
N ASN A 326 -47.50 -12.59 3.78
CA ASN A 326 -47.39 -13.81 4.57
C ASN A 326 -47.19 -13.50 6.06
N ALA A 327 -48.18 -12.85 6.66
CA ALA A 327 -48.12 -12.39 8.05
C ALA A 327 -47.94 -13.53 9.07
N LYS A 328 -48.47 -14.73 8.78
CA LYS A 328 -48.36 -15.88 9.68
C LYS A 328 -46.91 -16.36 9.78
N ASP A 329 -46.27 -16.57 8.64
CA ASP A 329 -44.87 -17.02 8.63
C ASP A 329 -43.94 -15.92 9.17
N ALA A 330 -44.26 -14.64 8.94
CA ALA A 330 -43.56 -13.53 9.57
C ALA A 330 -43.67 -13.56 11.11
N GLU A 331 -44.86 -13.81 11.66
CA GLU A 331 -45.08 -13.96 13.10
C GLU A 331 -44.24 -15.11 13.69
N GLU A 332 -44.19 -16.25 13.00
CA GLU A 332 -43.38 -17.41 13.39
C GLU A 332 -41.88 -17.04 13.42
N VAL A 333 -41.37 -16.37 12.38
CA VAL A 333 -39.96 -15.96 12.31
C VAL A 333 -39.59 -14.91 13.36
N TYR A 334 -40.43 -13.88 13.57
CA TYR A 334 -40.18 -12.89 14.63
C TYR A 334 -40.20 -13.53 16.02
N SER A 335 -41.09 -14.50 16.26
CA SER A 335 -41.15 -15.23 17.53
C SER A 335 -39.85 -16.00 17.78
N MET A 336 -39.31 -16.70 16.77
CA MET A 336 -38.02 -17.39 16.88
C MET A 336 -36.87 -16.41 17.23
N ALA A 337 -36.79 -15.28 16.52
CA ALA A 337 -35.77 -14.26 16.79
C ALA A 337 -35.93 -13.64 18.20
N GLN A 338 -37.16 -13.41 18.66
CA GLN A 338 -37.44 -12.94 20.02
C GLN A 338 -36.99 -13.96 21.07
N GLU A 339 -37.28 -15.24 20.89
CA GLU A 339 -36.84 -16.31 21.80
C GLU A 339 -35.32 -16.38 21.91
N MET A 340 -34.62 -15.98 20.85
CA MET A 340 -33.16 -15.80 20.80
C MET A 340 -32.68 -14.43 21.30
N ASN A 341 -33.56 -13.66 21.96
CA ASN A 341 -33.32 -12.34 22.55
C ASN A 341 -33.08 -11.19 21.57
N ASN A 342 -33.66 -11.23 20.36
CA ASN A 342 -33.66 -10.06 19.48
C ASN A 342 -34.77 -9.06 19.87
N PRO A 343 -34.42 -7.87 20.40
CA PRO A 343 -35.41 -6.91 20.89
C PRO A 343 -36.19 -6.24 19.75
N LEU A 344 -35.59 -6.11 18.57
CA LEU A 344 -36.26 -5.53 17.40
C LEU A 344 -37.32 -6.49 16.87
N ALA A 345 -37.04 -7.78 16.82
CA ALA A 345 -38.02 -8.80 16.46
C ALA A 345 -39.17 -8.87 17.47
N ALA A 346 -38.88 -8.73 18.77
CA ALA A 346 -39.91 -8.65 19.81
C ALA A 346 -40.86 -7.45 19.60
N TYR A 347 -40.31 -6.31 19.18
CA TYR A 347 -41.10 -5.11 18.85
C TYR A 347 -41.95 -5.32 17.59
N SER A 348 -41.36 -5.84 16.51
CA SER A 348 -42.09 -6.16 15.28
C SER A 348 -43.21 -7.17 15.52
N LEU A 349 -42.98 -8.18 16.37
CA LEU A 349 -43.99 -9.16 16.76
C LEU A 349 -45.14 -8.52 17.54
N PHE A 350 -44.82 -7.65 18.50
CA PHE A 350 -45.82 -6.92 19.28
C PHE A 350 -46.71 -6.08 18.35
N ASP A 351 -46.10 -5.29 17.47
CA ASP A 351 -46.85 -4.44 16.56
C ASP A 351 -47.69 -5.25 15.56
N LEU A 352 -47.16 -6.37 15.04
CA LEU A 352 -47.89 -7.26 14.15
C LEU A 352 -49.15 -7.82 14.82
N ARG A 353 -49.07 -8.19 16.11
CA ARG A 353 -50.21 -8.73 16.87
C ARG A 353 -51.25 -7.68 17.24
N ASP A 354 -50.80 -6.48 17.61
CA ASP A 354 -51.69 -5.41 18.11
C ASP A 354 -52.29 -4.56 17.00
N TYR A 355 -51.55 -4.33 15.90
CA TYR A 355 -51.93 -3.42 14.82
C TYR A 355 -52.09 -4.11 13.46
N GLY A 356 -51.70 -5.38 13.32
CA GLY A 356 -51.73 -6.12 12.05
C GLY A 356 -50.57 -5.77 11.10
N VAL A 357 -49.74 -4.79 11.46
CA VAL A 357 -48.53 -4.36 10.74
C VAL A 357 -47.52 -3.73 11.73
N PRO A 358 -46.20 -3.96 11.58
CA PRO A 358 -45.14 -3.27 12.32
C PRO A 358 -45.16 -1.75 12.12
N GLN A 359 -44.86 -0.96 13.16
CA GLN A 359 -44.72 0.49 13.04
C GLN A 359 -43.52 0.91 12.19
N SER A 360 -42.49 0.06 12.11
CA SER A 360 -41.39 0.21 11.15
C SER A 360 -41.88 0.22 9.70
N GLY A 361 -43.10 -0.27 9.46
CA GLY A 361 -43.70 -0.43 8.16
C GLY A 361 -43.03 -1.55 7.39
N CYS A 362 -43.49 -1.73 6.15
CA CYS A 362 -42.83 -2.64 5.24
C CYS A 362 -41.47 -2.09 4.82
N MET A 363 -40.40 -2.85 5.07
CA MET A 363 -39.11 -2.52 4.49
C MET A 363 -39.30 -2.48 2.96
N LYS A 364 -39.07 -1.31 2.35
CA LYS A 364 -38.99 -1.23 0.89
C LYS A 364 -37.71 -1.95 0.51
N PHE A 365 -37.83 -3.25 0.20
CA PHE A 365 -36.75 -4.00 -0.41
C PHE A 365 -36.34 -3.27 -1.69
N MET A 366 -35.03 -3.16 -1.89
CA MET A 366 -34.37 -2.58 -3.06
C MET A 366 -35.30 -2.68 -4.27
N SER A 367 -35.79 -1.52 -4.75
CA SER A 367 -36.87 -1.46 -5.74
C SER A 367 -36.67 -2.53 -6.81
N GLU A 368 -37.63 -3.44 -6.95
CA GLU A 368 -37.70 -4.31 -8.12
C GLU A 368 -37.51 -3.43 -9.37
N PRO A 369 -36.72 -3.85 -10.37
CA PRO A 369 -36.72 -3.15 -11.64
C PRO A 369 -38.17 -3.10 -12.11
N GLU A 370 -38.68 -1.89 -12.34
CA GLU A 370 -40.02 -1.69 -12.91
C GLU A 370 -40.11 -2.55 -14.17
N VAL A 371 -40.89 -3.63 -14.09
CA VAL A 371 -41.26 -4.39 -15.29
C VAL A 371 -42.17 -3.45 -16.07
N GLU A 372 -41.61 -2.77 -17.07
CA GLU A 372 -42.41 -2.00 -18.01
C GLU A 372 -43.48 -2.95 -18.59
N PRO A 373 -44.78 -2.62 -18.45
CA PRO A 373 -45.83 -3.46 -19.01
C PRO A 373 -45.72 -3.46 -20.54
N GLU A 374 -45.72 -4.68 -21.12
CA GLU A 374 -45.68 -4.96 -22.57
C GLU A 374 -46.75 -4.24 -23.39
#